data_AF-A0AA40A0C6-F1
#
_entry.id   AF-A0AA40A0C6-F1
#
_cell.length_a   1.000
_cell.length_b   1.000
_cell.length_c   1.000
_cell.angle_alpha   90.00
_cell.angle_beta   90.00
_cell.angle_gamma   90.00
#
_symmetry.space_group_name_H-M   'P 1'
#
loop_
_entity.id
_entity.type
_entity.pdbx_description
1 polymer ?
#
loop_
_entity_poly.entity_id
_entity_poly.type
_entity_poly.pdbx_seq_one_letter_code
_entity_poly.pdbx_strand_id
1 'polypeptide(L)'
;MSHTTSTEPLALAKQEWMKIFNGGPYTGLLMLEHLLNAATKTHEQFLTDPKNSIKKATLDHVTGSDLQRLGSTWNTYAGRCTSFAVKGISELNAHSGAGGVPIFNFEIYDLSRHRVARCRNTGIVLDSSSTITGGAFALPEGAWARFPETNASWKFKSSESKFERDGNVEGKIKHSSSPITPAEAMIICLKEVEESAAKSVPTLFRSASSQSQPVFHGIIVWCPKDHALELGASTGDWRDGKKMVIQFPKYIGNPQVLDATMVGTQDELQECLQQLLQFIHDYGGPHGQEQWETVSTVNTALIQAAVNHWGMPKLRHLP
;
A
#
# COMPACT_ATOMS: atom_id res chain seq x y z
N MET A 1 -34.02 7.22 -29.07
CA MET A 1 -33.32 7.47 -27.80
C MET A 1 -32.96 6.12 -27.21
N SER A 2 -31.79 5.59 -27.57
CA SER A 2 -31.33 4.27 -27.12
C SER A 2 -30.71 4.40 -25.73
N HIS A 3 -31.28 3.70 -24.75
CA HIS A 3 -30.62 3.41 -23.48
C HIS A 3 -29.39 2.53 -23.76
N THR A 4 -28.22 3.14 -23.94
CA THR A 4 -26.94 2.44 -23.78
C THR A 4 -26.80 2.12 -22.30
N THR A 5 -26.91 0.83 -22.02
CA THR A 5 -26.84 0.20 -20.71
C THR A 5 -25.59 0.62 -19.94
N SER A 6 -25.77 1.19 -18.74
CA SER A 6 -24.69 1.59 -17.82
C SER A 6 -23.83 0.42 -17.27
N THR A 7 -24.01 -0.80 -17.78
CA THR A 7 -23.34 -2.02 -17.36
C THR A 7 -21.95 -2.20 -17.99
N GLU A 8 -21.69 -1.68 -19.17
CA GLU A 8 -20.42 -1.90 -19.88
C GLU A 8 -19.22 -1.17 -19.22
N PRO A 9 -19.29 0.14 -18.89
CA PRO A 9 -18.17 0.82 -18.23
C PRO A 9 -17.87 0.31 -16.82
N LEU A 10 -18.92 -0.09 -16.08
CA LEU A 10 -18.75 -0.61 -14.72
C LEU A 10 -18.15 -2.02 -14.73
N ALA A 11 -18.55 -2.88 -15.67
CA ALA A 11 -17.96 -4.21 -15.82
C ALA A 11 -16.47 -4.11 -16.14
N LEU A 12 -16.09 -3.23 -17.08
CA LEU A 12 -14.69 -2.96 -17.40
C LEU A 12 -13.92 -2.41 -16.20
N ALA A 13 -14.49 -1.44 -15.46
CA ALA A 13 -13.86 -0.91 -14.25
C ALA A 13 -13.64 -1.98 -13.17
N LYS A 14 -14.58 -2.91 -12.98
CA LYS A 14 -14.43 -4.04 -12.06
C LYS A 14 -13.33 -4.99 -12.52
N GLN A 15 -13.25 -5.29 -13.81
CA GLN A 15 -12.21 -6.15 -14.37
C GLN A 15 -10.81 -5.55 -14.14
N GLU A 16 -10.60 -4.28 -14.50
CA GLU A 16 -9.32 -3.61 -14.30
C GLU A 16 -8.99 -3.46 -12.81
N TRP A 17 -9.99 -3.15 -11.98
CA TRP A 17 -9.79 -3.10 -10.53
C TRP A 17 -9.29 -4.44 -9.98
N MET A 18 -9.90 -5.57 -10.37
CA MET A 18 -9.49 -6.90 -9.91
C MET A 18 -8.10 -7.27 -10.40
N LYS A 19 -7.79 -6.97 -11.67
CA LYS A 19 -6.45 -7.18 -12.25
C LYS A 19 -5.38 -6.44 -11.43
N ILE A 20 -5.65 -5.18 -11.07
CA ILE A 20 -4.70 -4.37 -10.29
C ILE A 20 -4.59 -4.89 -8.84
N PHE A 21 -5.72 -5.23 -8.23
CA PHE A 21 -5.77 -5.74 -6.86
C PHE A 21 -5.02 -7.06 -6.72
N ASN A 22 -5.20 -7.98 -7.67
CA ASN A 22 -4.51 -9.27 -7.69
C ASN A 22 -3.04 -9.14 -8.09
N GLY A 23 -2.69 -8.18 -8.94
CA GLY A 23 -1.35 -8.09 -9.54
C GLY A 23 -0.24 -7.60 -8.61
N GLY A 24 -0.56 -7.03 -7.44
CA GLY A 24 0.47 -6.50 -6.55
C GLY A 24 -0.03 -6.19 -5.13
N PRO A 25 0.86 -6.29 -4.13
CA PRO A 25 0.49 -6.10 -2.74
C PRO A 25 0.25 -4.62 -2.42
N TYR A 26 -0.49 -4.36 -1.33
CA TYR A 26 -0.51 -3.02 -0.74
C TYR A 26 0.79 -2.81 0.03
N THR A 27 1.66 -1.88 -0.41
CA THR A 27 2.97 -1.67 0.24
C THR A 27 3.48 -0.24 0.13
N GLY A 28 4.31 0.17 1.09
CA GLY A 28 5.12 1.39 1.02
C GLY A 28 6.57 1.18 0.54
N LEU A 29 7.00 -0.06 0.29
CA LEU A 29 8.41 -0.39 0.03
C LEU A 29 8.96 0.27 -1.24
N LEU A 30 8.21 0.29 -2.34
CA LEU A 30 8.66 0.93 -3.58
C LEU A 30 8.80 2.45 -3.43
N MET A 31 7.97 3.06 -2.59
CA MET A 31 8.07 4.48 -2.27
C MET A 31 9.26 4.76 -1.36
N LEU A 32 9.55 3.86 -0.40
CA LEU A 32 10.77 3.95 0.41
C LEU A 32 12.00 3.88 -0.49
N GLU A 33 12.07 2.89 -1.38
CA GLU A 33 13.16 2.73 -2.36
C GLU A 33 13.34 4.00 -3.19
N HIS A 34 12.24 4.58 -3.68
CA HIS A 34 12.30 5.85 -4.40
C HIS A 34 12.85 7.00 -3.55
N LEU A 35 12.42 7.13 -2.29
CA LEU A 35 12.90 8.16 -1.37
C LEU A 35 14.38 8.00 -1.04
N LEU A 36 14.86 6.77 -0.87
CA LEU A 36 16.27 6.49 -0.64
C LEU A 36 17.13 6.87 -1.84
N ASN A 37 16.70 6.49 -3.04
CA ASN A 37 17.37 6.85 -4.28
C ASN A 37 17.40 8.37 -4.48
N ALA A 38 16.28 9.05 -4.23
CA ALA A 38 16.19 10.51 -4.31
C ALA A 38 17.13 11.19 -3.30
N ALA A 39 17.23 10.67 -2.08
CA ALA A 39 18.13 11.18 -1.04
C ALA A 39 19.59 10.70 -1.17
N THR A 40 19.92 9.91 -2.20
CA THR A 40 21.22 9.25 -2.39
C THR A 40 21.67 8.43 -1.16
N LYS A 41 20.71 7.74 -0.54
CA LYS A 41 20.94 6.91 0.66
C LYS A 41 20.86 5.42 0.35
N THR A 42 21.66 4.64 1.08
CA THR A 42 21.58 3.18 1.03
C THR A 42 20.57 2.65 2.04
N HIS A 43 20.19 1.38 1.90
CA HIS A 43 19.38 0.66 2.87
C HIS A 43 20.04 0.63 4.26
N GLU A 44 21.36 0.44 4.36
CA GLU A 44 22.09 0.46 5.63
C GLU A 44 21.99 1.82 6.32
N GLN A 45 22.11 2.91 5.56
CA GLN A 45 21.94 4.28 6.10
C GLN A 45 20.51 4.51 6.58
N PHE A 46 19.53 3.95 5.88
CA PHE A 46 18.14 3.95 6.35
C PHE A 46 17.98 3.21 7.67
N LEU A 47 18.51 1.98 7.79
CA LEU A 47 18.39 1.19 9.01
C LEU A 47 19.16 1.79 10.20
N THR A 48 20.20 2.60 9.94
CA THR A 48 20.96 3.32 10.98
C THR A 48 20.16 4.50 11.54
N ASP A 49 19.59 5.33 10.66
CA ASP A 49 18.79 6.49 11.04
C ASP A 49 17.56 6.62 10.13
N PRO A 50 16.50 5.82 10.41
CA PRO A 50 15.34 5.75 9.53
C PRO A 50 14.62 7.08 9.36
N LYS A 51 14.69 7.95 10.37
CA LYS A 51 14.00 9.24 10.34
C LYS A 51 14.75 10.26 9.50
N ASN A 52 16.06 10.37 9.65
CA ASN A 52 16.81 11.42 8.95
C ASN A 52 17.29 11.01 7.55
N SER A 53 17.41 9.71 7.26
CA SER A 53 17.85 9.19 5.96
C SER A 53 16.94 9.61 4.78
N ILE A 54 15.63 9.65 5.00
CA ILE A 54 14.63 10.04 3.97
C ILE A 54 13.98 11.41 4.24
N LYS A 55 14.41 12.11 5.29
CA LYS A 55 13.83 13.40 5.69
C LYS A 55 13.99 14.43 4.59
N LYS A 56 12.89 15.11 4.26
CA LYS A 56 12.73 16.09 3.18
C LYS A 56 13.07 15.59 1.78
N ALA A 57 13.32 14.30 1.59
CA ALA A 57 13.63 13.74 0.28
C ALA A 57 12.53 14.08 -0.75
N THR A 58 11.27 14.11 -0.30
CA THR A 58 10.14 14.53 -1.14
C THR A 58 10.19 16.00 -1.55
N LEU A 59 10.60 16.90 -0.67
CA LEU A 59 10.62 18.35 -0.91
C LEU A 59 11.85 18.78 -1.71
N ASP A 60 12.99 18.14 -1.46
CA ASP A 60 14.29 18.56 -1.98
C ASP A 60 14.56 17.99 -3.38
N HIS A 61 13.84 16.94 -3.80
CA HIS A 61 14.18 16.17 -5.01
C HIS A 61 13.02 15.84 -5.96
N VAL A 62 11.76 16.18 -5.63
CA VAL A 62 10.64 15.98 -6.56
C VAL A 62 10.34 17.28 -7.31
N THR A 63 10.88 17.41 -8.53
CA THR A 63 10.62 18.55 -9.42
C THR A 63 9.44 18.29 -10.36
N GLY A 64 8.94 19.35 -11.02
CA GLY A 64 7.88 19.21 -12.03
C GLY A 64 8.22 18.27 -13.20
N SER A 65 9.51 18.14 -13.55
CA SER A 65 9.99 17.16 -14.54
C SER A 65 10.03 15.72 -14.00
N ASP A 66 10.19 15.54 -12.68
CA ASP A 66 10.15 14.21 -12.06
C ASP A 66 8.73 13.65 -12.05
N LEU A 67 7.69 14.49 -12.11
CA LEU A 67 6.28 14.04 -12.21
C LEU A 67 6.02 13.14 -13.43
N GLN A 68 6.73 13.37 -14.55
CA GLN A 68 6.64 12.50 -15.73
C GLN A 68 7.37 11.16 -15.53
N ARG A 69 8.46 11.16 -14.76
CA ARG A 69 9.24 9.96 -14.41
C ARG A 69 8.60 9.16 -13.26
N LEU A 70 7.86 9.82 -12.38
CA LEU A 70 7.10 9.20 -11.30
C LEU A 70 6.02 8.28 -11.86
N GLY A 71 5.47 8.59 -13.04
CA GLY A 71 4.52 7.71 -13.73
C GLY A 71 4.97 6.25 -13.79
N SER A 72 6.23 5.95 -14.11
CA SER A 72 6.70 4.55 -14.18
C SER A 72 6.87 3.87 -12.82
N THR A 73 7.15 4.64 -11.76
CA THR A 73 7.26 4.13 -10.37
C THR A 73 5.88 3.81 -9.79
N TRP A 74 4.89 4.64 -10.12
CA TRP A 74 3.54 4.59 -9.56
C TRP A 74 2.54 3.82 -10.42
N ASN A 75 2.82 3.61 -11.71
CA ASN A 75 2.05 2.77 -12.63
C ASN A 75 2.41 1.29 -12.51
N THR A 76 2.61 0.82 -11.28
CA THR A 76 2.92 -0.57 -10.93
C THR A 76 1.71 -1.19 -10.23
N TYR A 77 1.65 -2.52 -10.19
CA TYR A 77 0.58 -3.20 -9.45
C TYR A 77 0.79 -3.20 -7.93
N ALA A 78 2.03 -3.00 -7.49
CA ALA A 78 2.40 -2.91 -6.09
C ALA A 78 2.40 -1.45 -5.61
N GLY A 79 1.90 -1.20 -4.40
CA GLY A 79 1.96 0.14 -3.82
C GLY A 79 0.79 0.49 -2.92
N ARG A 80 0.68 1.77 -2.54
CA ARG A 80 -0.41 2.27 -1.69
C ARG A 80 -1.63 2.68 -2.55
N CYS A 81 -2.65 3.26 -1.91
CA CYS A 81 -3.88 3.72 -2.57
C CYS A 81 -3.62 4.66 -3.76
N THR A 82 -2.57 5.48 -3.72
CA THR A 82 -2.18 6.33 -4.86
C THR A 82 -1.74 5.50 -6.08
N SER A 83 -0.86 4.50 -5.92
CA SER A 83 -0.43 3.64 -7.05
C SER A 83 -1.62 2.94 -7.68
N PHE A 84 -2.53 2.44 -6.83
CA PHE A 84 -3.75 1.78 -7.26
C PHE A 84 -4.64 2.72 -8.10
N ALA A 85 -4.86 3.96 -7.63
CA ALA A 85 -5.63 4.96 -8.35
C ALA A 85 -4.96 5.34 -9.69
N VAL A 86 -3.65 5.62 -9.68
CA VAL A 86 -2.90 6.01 -10.89
C VAL A 86 -2.92 4.88 -11.93
N LYS A 87 -2.66 3.64 -11.51
CA LYS A 87 -2.72 2.45 -12.38
C LYS A 87 -4.12 2.26 -12.96
N GLY A 88 -5.16 2.31 -12.12
CA GLY A 88 -6.54 2.15 -12.55
C GLY A 88 -7.00 3.21 -13.55
N ILE A 89 -6.62 4.47 -13.31
CA ILE A 89 -6.88 5.57 -14.24
C ILE A 89 -6.17 5.33 -15.57
N SER A 90 -4.89 4.92 -15.53
CA SER A 90 -4.10 4.65 -16.75
C SER A 90 -4.71 3.54 -17.60
N GLU A 91 -5.07 2.40 -17.01
CA GLU A 91 -5.63 1.26 -17.75
C GLU A 91 -7.03 1.58 -18.30
N LEU A 92 -7.88 2.27 -17.53
CA LEU A 92 -9.23 2.61 -17.97
C LEU A 92 -9.24 3.73 -19.02
N ASN A 93 -8.37 4.73 -18.91
CA ASN A 93 -8.27 5.79 -19.91
C ASN A 93 -7.72 5.29 -21.26
N ALA A 94 -7.08 4.12 -21.31
CA ALA A 94 -6.69 3.50 -22.57
C ALA A 94 -7.90 3.02 -23.41
N HIS A 95 -9.10 2.96 -22.81
CA HIS A 95 -10.32 2.57 -23.49
C HIS A 95 -11.06 3.82 -24.03
N SER A 96 -11.21 3.89 -25.36
CA SER A 96 -11.95 4.95 -26.04
C SER A 96 -13.38 4.54 -26.37
N GLY A 97 -14.31 5.49 -26.30
CA GLY A 97 -15.70 5.29 -26.72
C GLY A 97 -15.88 5.51 -28.22
N ALA A 98 -17.12 5.35 -28.68
CA ALA A 98 -17.47 5.62 -30.07
C ALA A 98 -17.08 7.04 -30.49
N GLY A 99 -16.44 7.18 -31.66
CA GLY A 99 -15.99 8.49 -32.17
C GLY A 99 -14.77 9.08 -31.44
N GLY A 100 -14.04 8.30 -30.64
CA GLY A 100 -12.81 8.75 -29.97
C GLY A 100 -13.06 9.58 -28.70
N VAL A 101 -14.31 9.61 -28.20
CA VAL A 101 -14.64 10.30 -26.96
C VAL A 101 -14.19 9.45 -25.76
N PRO A 102 -13.46 10.02 -24.78
CA PRO A 102 -13.08 9.28 -23.57
C PRO A 102 -14.29 8.79 -22.79
N ILE A 103 -14.36 7.48 -22.53
CA ILE A 103 -15.40 6.88 -21.66
C ILE A 103 -15.19 7.36 -20.22
N PHE A 104 -13.93 7.37 -19.80
CA PHE A 104 -13.52 7.68 -18.45
C PHE A 104 -12.87 9.06 -18.36
N ASN A 105 -13.16 9.77 -17.27
CA ASN A 105 -12.53 11.03 -16.90
C ASN A 105 -12.42 11.08 -15.38
N PHE A 106 -11.34 10.51 -14.85
CA PHE A 106 -11.15 10.34 -13.42
C PHE A 106 -10.50 11.56 -12.76
N GLU A 107 -11.01 11.88 -11.58
CA GLU A 107 -10.38 12.76 -10.60
C GLU A 107 -9.94 11.96 -9.38
N ILE A 108 -8.88 12.42 -8.72
CA ILE A 108 -8.40 11.84 -7.46
C ILE A 108 -8.83 12.75 -6.32
N TYR A 109 -9.35 12.17 -5.23
CA TYR A 109 -9.70 12.89 -4.01
C TYR A 109 -8.84 12.37 -2.85
N ASP A 110 -8.29 13.29 -2.05
CA ASP A 110 -7.51 12.96 -0.85
C ASP A 110 -8.40 13.01 0.39
N LEU A 111 -8.67 11.85 0.97
CA LEU A 111 -9.51 11.66 2.13
C LEU A 111 -8.62 11.43 3.36
N SER A 112 -7.67 12.35 3.61
CA SER A 112 -6.76 12.32 4.75
C SER A 112 -6.02 10.98 4.91
N ARG A 113 -5.03 10.75 4.03
CA ARG A 113 -4.19 9.55 3.90
C ARG A 113 -4.80 8.35 3.17
N HIS A 114 -5.99 8.53 2.60
CA HIS A 114 -6.62 7.57 1.71
C HIS A 114 -7.02 8.28 0.43
N ARG A 115 -6.66 7.74 -0.74
CA ARG A 115 -6.94 8.36 -2.03
C ARG A 115 -7.83 7.46 -2.84
N VAL A 116 -8.88 8.05 -3.39
CA VAL A 116 -9.86 7.37 -4.24
C VAL A 116 -9.95 8.10 -5.56
N ALA A 117 -10.18 7.35 -6.64
CA ALA A 117 -10.46 7.95 -7.94
C ALA A 117 -11.96 7.87 -8.23
N ARG A 118 -12.56 8.97 -8.70
CA ARG A 118 -13.96 9.02 -9.14
C ARG A 118 -14.03 9.54 -10.57
N CYS A 119 -14.74 8.82 -11.44
CA CYS A 119 -14.99 9.25 -12.81
C CYS A 119 -16.13 10.27 -12.87
N ARG A 120 -15.88 11.45 -13.47
CA ARG A 120 -16.92 12.47 -13.73
C ARG A 120 -18.02 11.95 -14.65
N ASN A 121 -17.63 11.24 -15.70
CA ASN A 121 -18.55 10.84 -16.77
C ASN A 121 -19.50 9.73 -16.32
N THR A 122 -19.03 8.81 -15.49
CA THR A 122 -19.77 7.57 -15.15
C THR A 122 -20.14 7.46 -13.67
N GLY A 123 -19.59 8.30 -12.79
CA GLY A 123 -19.76 8.19 -11.33
C GLY A 123 -19.09 6.96 -10.72
N ILE A 124 -18.30 6.22 -11.49
CA ILE A 124 -17.54 5.04 -11.04
C ILE A 124 -16.42 5.46 -10.10
N VAL A 125 -16.22 4.66 -9.05
CA VAL A 125 -15.22 4.87 -8.01
C VAL A 125 -14.24 3.71 -8.01
N LEU A 126 -12.95 4.04 -7.94
CA LEU A 126 -11.87 3.10 -7.68
C LEU A 126 -11.31 3.37 -6.29
N ASP A 127 -11.47 2.40 -5.42
CA ASP A 127 -10.91 2.43 -4.06
C ASP A 127 -10.15 1.11 -3.80
N SER A 128 -8.87 1.21 -3.49
CA SER A 128 -7.99 0.08 -3.13
C SER A 128 -8.38 -0.64 -1.84
N SER A 129 -9.22 -0.03 -1.01
CA SER A 129 -9.74 -0.57 0.25
C SER A 129 -11.21 -0.97 0.16
N SER A 130 -11.80 -0.94 -1.04
CA SER A 130 -13.17 -1.38 -1.27
C SER A 130 -13.35 -2.84 -0.88
N THR A 131 -14.46 -3.13 -0.20
CA THR A 131 -14.92 -4.50 0.12
C THR A 131 -16.18 -4.87 -0.67
N ILE A 132 -16.53 -4.08 -1.68
CA ILE A 132 -17.67 -4.36 -2.56
C ILE A 132 -17.26 -5.40 -3.59
N THR A 133 -18.18 -6.31 -3.95
CA THR A 133 -18.00 -7.28 -5.05
C THR A 133 -17.50 -6.62 -6.35
N GLY A 134 -16.31 -7.03 -6.79
CA GLY A 134 -15.60 -6.49 -7.96
C GLY A 134 -14.80 -5.20 -7.70
N GLY A 135 -14.82 -4.70 -6.46
CA GLY A 135 -14.04 -3.59 -5.93
C GLY A 135 -14.39 -2.19 -6.46
N ALA A 136 -14.64 -2.05 -7.76
CA ALA A 136 -15.18 -0.82 -8.37
C ALA A 136 -16.70 -0.76 -8.27
N PHE A 137 -17.24 0.44 -8.06
CA PHE A 137 -18.68 0.66 -7.92
C PHE A 137 -19.09 2.02 -8.49
N ALA A 138 -20.31 2.11 -9.02
CA ALA A 138 -20.92 3.39 -9.37
C ALA A 138 -21.54 4.01 -8.11
N LEU A 139 -21.21 5.27 -7.80
CA LEU A 139 -21.88 6.00 -6.73
C LEU A 139 -22.61 7.24 -7.29
N PRO A 140 -23.95 7.26 -7.26
CA PRO A 140 -24.73 8.44 -7.58
C PRO A 140 -24.39 9.63 -6.67
N GLU A 141 -24.55 10.84 -7.18
CA GLU A 141 -24.34 12.03 -6.36
C GLU A 141 -25.32 12.08 -5.17
N GLY A 142 -24.80 12.46 -4.00
CA GLY A 142 -25.57 12.55 -2.76
C GLY A 142 -25.77 11.22 -2.01
N ALA A 143 -25.52 10.07 -2.66
CA ALA A 143 -25.64 8.75 -2.06
C ALA A 143 -24.43 8.38 -1.19
N TRP A 144 -24.64 7.42 -0.29
CA TRP A 144 -23.58 6.80 0.51
C TRP A 144 -23.31 5.38 -0.02
N ALA A 145 -22.06 5.06 -0.33
CA ALA A 145 -21.59 3.68 -0.39
C ALA A 145 -21.14 3.28 1.01
N ARG A 146 -21.63 2.15 1.51
CA ARG A 146 -21.23 1.58 2.81
C ARG A 146 -20.42 0.31 2.58
N PHE A 147 -19.36 0.14 3.33
CA PHE A 147 -18.44 -0.99 3.29
C PHE A 147 -18.58 -1.78 4.60
N PRO A 148 -19.46 -2.80 4.64
CA PRO A 148 -19.88 -3.44 5.89
C PRO A 148 -18.71 -4.01 6.70
N GLU A 149 -17.70 -4.56 6.03
CA GLU A 149 -16.55 -5.19 6.67
C GLU A 149 -15.56 -4.21 7.30
N THR A 150 -15.63 -2.93 6.91
CA THR A 150 -14.69 -1.89 7.39
C THR A 150 -15.37 -0.76 8.15
N ASN A 151 -16.70 -0.83 8.33
CA ASN A 151 -17.56 0.27 8.80
C ASN A 151 -17.28 1.61 8.09
N ALA A 152 -16.68 1.56 6.90
CA ALA A 152 -16.38 2.74 6.14
C ALA A 152 -17.59 3.14 5.32
N SER A 153 -17.79 4.44 5.14
CA SER A 153 -18.81 4.97 4.25
C SER A 153 -18.20 6.08 3.41
N TRP A 154 -18.56 6.12 2.13
CA TRP A 154 -18.10 7.14 1.21
C TRP A 154 -19.28 7.83 0.51
N LYS A 155 -19.19 9.15 0.38
CA LYS A 155 -20.18 9.98 -0.30
C LYS A 155 -19.52 11.04 -1.14
N PHE A 156 -20.12 11.31 -2.29
CA PHE A 156 -19.79 12.45 -3.12
C PHE A 156 -21.00 13.38 -3.24
N LYS A 157 -20.82 14.68 -2.98
CA LYS A 157 -21.88 15.68 -3.17
C LYS A 157 -21.27 17.04 -3.47
N SER A 158 -21.74 17.71 -4.53
CA SER A 158 -21.35 19.10 -4.83
C SER A 158 -19.82 19.29 -4.91
N SER A 159 -19.15 18.40 -5.64
CA SER A 159 -17.68 18.35 -5.80
C SER A 159 -16.88 18.00 -4.53
N GLU A 160 -17.56 17.71 -3.43
CA GLU A 160 -16.95 17.30 -2.17
C GLU A 160 -17.01 15.77 -2.01
N SER A 161 -15.87 15.15 -1.72
CA SER A 161 -15.79 13.74 -1.31
C SER A 161 -15.71 13.64 0.21
N LYS A 162 -16.56 12.80 0.81
CA LYS A 162 -16.64 12.53 2.25
C LYS A 162 -16.35 11.07 2.52
N PHE A 163 -15.54 10.80 3.53
CA PHE A 163 -15.24 9.45 4.01
C PHE A 163 -15.41 9.37 5.52
N GLU A 164 -16.16 8.37 5.96
CA GLU A 164 -16.43 8.05 7.35
C GLU A 164 -15.89 6.65 7.64
N ARG A 165 -15.39 6.42 8.86
CA ARG A 165 -14.99 5.09 9.34
C ARG A 165 -15.51 4.91 10.76
N ASP A 166 -15.88 3.68 11.12
CA ASP A 166 -16.19 3.25 12.49
C ASP A 166 -17.35 3.96 13.18
N GLY A 167 -18.50 4.09 12.51
CA GLY A 167 -19.77 4.42 13.20
C GLY A 167 -19.79 5.72 14.01
N ASN A 168 -18.81 6.61 13.81
CA ASN A 168 -18.73 7.95 14.38
C ASN A 168 -18.54 8.04 15.92
N VAL A 169 -17.55 7.34 16.49
CA VAL A 169 -17.20 7.54 17.92
C VAL A 169 -16.51 8.90 18.19
N GLU A 170 -15.94 9.56 17.16
CA GLU A 170 -15.20 10.84 17.33
C GLU A 170 -15.55 11.96 16.32
N GLY A 171 -16.58 11.83 15.47
CA GLY A 171 -17.10 12.97 14.68
C GLY A 171 -16.23 13.51 13.54
N LYS A 172 -15.04 12.96 13.27
CA LYS A 172 -14.15 13.45 12.19
C LYS A 172 -14.44 12.76 10.86
N ILE A 173 -15.48 13.25 10.18
CA ILE A 173 -15.67 12.99 8.76
C ILE A 173 -14.44 13.57 8.03
N LYS A 174 -13.83 12.78 7.14
CA LYS A 174 -12.72 13.23 6.30
C LYS A 174 -13.27 13.79 5.01
N HIS A 175 -12.80 14.97 4.62
CA HIS A 175 -13.34 15.71 3.49
C HIS A 175 -12.24 16.07 2.49
N SER A 176 -12.56 15.95 1.20
CA SER A 176 -11.79 16.55 0.10
C SER A 176 -12.71 17.49 -0.64
N SER A 177 -12.48 18.80 -0.53
CA SER A 177 -13.29 19.83 -1.18
C SER A 177 -12.93 20.08 -2.65
N SER A 178 -11.75 19.61 -3.08
CA SER A 178 -11.29 19.70 -4.46
C SER A 178 -10.57 18.41 -4.86
N PRO A 179 -10.62 18.04 -6.14
CA PRO A 179 -9.75 17.00 -6.67
C PRO A 179 -8.29 17.44 -6.61
N ILE A 180 -7.38 16.48 -6.59
CA ILE A 180 -5.95 16.68 -6.75
C ILE A 180 -5.47 15.99 -8.03
N THR A 181 -4.38 16.50 -8.58
CA THR A 181 -3.69 15.89 -9.72
C THR A 181 -3.00 14.58 -9.31
N PRO A 182 -2.73 13.66 -10.25
CA PRO A 182 -1.92 12.47 -9.98
C PRO A 182 -0.56 12.81 -9.37
N ALA A 183 0.08 13.88 -9.85
CA ALA A 183 1.33 14.39 -9.33
C ALA A 183 1.24 14.78 -7.84
N GLU A 184 0.25 15.57 -7.46
CA GLU A 184 0.00 15.94 -6.06
C GLU A 184 -0.27 14.70 -5.20
N ALA A 185 -1.07 13.75 -5.72
CA ALA A 185 -1.37 12.50 -5.02
C ALA A 185 -0.12 11.65 -4.74
N MET A 186 0.83 11.61 -5.68
CA MET A 186 2.13 10.94 -5.52
C MET A 186 2.98 11.66 -4.46
N ILE A 187 3.10 12.99 -4.54
CA ILE A 187 3.86 13.81 -3.58
C ILE A 187 3.34 13.63 -2.16
N ILE A 188 2.02 13.70 -1.95
CA ILE A 188 1.46 13.53 -0.60
C ILE A 188 1.69 12.10 -0.11
N CYS A 189 1.59 11.09 -0.99
CA CYS A 189 1.89 9.71 -0.61
C CYS A 189 3.35 9.49 -0.22
N LEU A 190 4.31 10.14 -0.90
CA LEU A 190 5.73 10.13 -0.53
C LEU A 190 5.94 10.75 0.86
N LYS A 191 5.34 11.92 1.13
CA LYS A 191 5.40 12.57 2.46
C LYS A 191 4.87 11.67 3.57
N GLU A 192 3.78 10.95 3.32
CA GLU A 192 3.24 10.00 4.30
C GLU A 192 4.18 8.80 4.55
N VAL A 193 4.87 8.31 3.52
CA VAL A 193 5.88 7.26 3.69
C VAL A 193 7.07 7.81 4.46
N GLU A 194 7.52 9.01 4.15
CA GLU A 194 8.57 9.72 4.90
C GLU A 194 8.22 9.86 6.39
N GLU A 195 6.97 10.20 6.71
CA GLU A 195 6.49 10.32 8.09
C GLU A 195 6.38 8.99 8.85
N SER A 196 6.16 7.88 8.13
CA SER A 196 5.78 6.59 8.72
C SER A 196 6.84 5.49 8.62
N ALA A 197 7.73 5.52 7.63
CA ALA A 197 8.68 4.44 7.35
C ALA A 197 9.68 4.22 8.49
N ALA A 198 9.99 5.27 9.25
CA ALA A 198 10.82 5.14 10.46
C ALA A 198 10.14 4.34 11.57
N LYS A 199 8.82 4.15 11.53
CA LYS A 199 8.08 3.30 12.47
C LYS A 199 7.82 1.94 11.87
N SER A 200 7.20 1.91 10.69
CA SER A 200 6.75 0.68 10.06
C SER A 200 6.60 0.84 8.55
N VAL A 201 6.97 -0.19 7.78
CA VAL A 201 6.69 -0.27 6.34
C VAL A 201 5.94 -1.58 6.06
N PRO A 202 4.60 -1.55 5.95
CA PRO A 202 3.80 -2.74 5.74
C PRO A 202 3.76 -3.17 4.27
N THR A 203 3.62 -4.48 4.06
CA THR A 203 3.28 -5.15 2.80
C THR A 203 2.14 -6.12 3.09
N LEU A 204 0.97 -5.82 2.54
CA LEU A 204 -0.27 -6.59 2.73
C LEU A 204 -0.64 -7.29 1.43
N PHE A 205 -0.70 -8.63 1.50
CA PHE A 205 -1.14 -9.47 0.39
C PHE A 205 -2.66 -9.43 0.25
N ARG A 206 -3.13 -9.54 -1.00
CA ARG A 206 -4.55 -9.35 -1.30
C ARG A 206 -4.96 -10.07 -2.58
N SER A 207 -6.21 -10.51 -2.67
CA SER A 207 -6.76 -11.05 -3.93
C SER A 207 -8.27 -10.95 -3.96
N ALA A 208 -8.86 -11.03 -5.15
CA ALA A 208 -10.27 -11.29 -5.32
C ALA A 208 -10.57 -12.78 -5.05
N SER A 209 -11.65 -13.08 -4.33
CA SER A 209 -12.18 -14.43 -4.16
C SER A 209 -12.79 -14.97 -5.45
N SER A 210 -13.20 -16.24 -5.46
CA SER A 210 -13.95 -16.83 -6.58
C SER A 210 -15.29 -16.14 -6.86
N GLN A 211 -15.88 -15.45 -5.88
CA GLN A 211 -17.06 -14.60 -6.06
C GLN A 211 -16.71 -13.11 -6.29
N SER A 212 -15.47 -12.81 -6.66
CA SER A 212 -14.98 -11.44 -6.86
C SER A 212 -15.04 -10.56 -5.61
N GLN A 213 -15.04 -11.14 -4.40
CA GLN A 213 -14.93 -10.36 -3.17
C GLN A 213 -13.47 -9.98 -2.92
N PRO A 214 -13.15 -8.72 -2.63
CA PRO A 214 -11.82 -8.35 -2.16
C PRO A 214 -11.48 -9.06 -0.84
N VAL A 215 -10.34 -9.75 -0.81
CA VAL A 215 -9.81 -10.42 0.38
C VAL A 215 -8.42 -9.90 0.67
N PHE A 216 -8.17 -9.56 1.93
CA PHE A 216 -6.85 -9.22 2.46
C PHE A 216 -6.32 -10.42 3.25
N HIS A 217 -5.11 -10.86 2.93
CA HIS A 217 -4.50 -12.05 3.52
C HIS A 217 -3.47 -11.65 4.59
N GLY A 218 -2.29 -12.27 4.57
CA GLY A 218 -1.18 -11.99 5.47
C GLY A 218 -0.51 -10.64 5.23
N ILE A 219 0.14 -10.16 6.28
CA ILE A 219 0.89 -8.91 6.30
C ILE A 219 2.31 -9.14 6.78
N ILE A 220 3.26 -8.52 6.08
CA ILE A 220 4.68 -8.43 6.44
C ILE A 220 4.97 -6.97 6.78
N VAL A 221 5.55 -6.69 7.95
CA VAL A 221 5.83 -5.31 8.40
C VAL A 221 7.27 -5.17 8.82
N TRP A 222 8.03 -4.35 8.10
CA TRP A 222 9.34 -3.88 8.56
C TRP A 222 9.14 -2.91 9.70
N CYS A 223 9.82 -3.14 10.84
CA CYS A 223 9.80 -2.27 12.01
C CYS A 223 11.22 -1.80 12.34
N PRO A 224 11.76 -0.78 11.65
CA PRO A 224 13.18 -0.41 11.78
C PRO A 224 13.61 -0.03 13.19
N LYS A 225 12.76 0.64 13.96
CA LYS A 225 13.05 1.01 15.37
C LYS A 225 13.13 -0.18 16.31
N ASP A 226 12.44 -1.25 15.96
CA ASP A 226 12.36 -2.47 16.76
C ASP A 226 13.32 -3.54 16.25
N HIS A 227 14.10 -3.23 15.21
CA HIS A 227 15.05 -4.14 14.57
C HIS A 227 14.35 -5.45 14.20
N ALA A 228 13.17 -5.36 13.57
CA ALA A 228 12.31 -6.52 13.39
C ALA A 228 11.58 -6.52 12.04
N LEU A 229 11.24 -7.73 11.60
CA LEU A 229 10.28 -8.00 10.55
C LEU A 229 9.14 -8.84 11.13
N GLU A 230 7.93 -8.30 11.13
CA GLU A 230 6.75 -8.93 11.72
C GLU A 230 5.88 -9.58 10.65
N LEU A 231 5.41 -10.80 10.91
CA LEU A 231 4.59 -11.60 10.00
C LEU A 231 3.27 -11.95 10.69
N GLY A 232 2.16 -11.41 10.19
CA GLY A 232 0.82 -11.66 10.72
C GLY A 232 -0.07 -12.35 9.71
N ALA A 233 -0.71 -13.46 10.09
CA ALA A 233 -1.59 -14.26 9.22
C ALA A 233 -2.78 -13.44 8.66
N SER A 234 -3.18 -12.39 9.37
CA SER A 234 -4.14 -11.39 8.93
C SER A 234 -3.81 -10.02 9.52
N THR A 235 -4.44 -8.95 9.01
CA THR A 235 -4.32 -7.62 9.62
C THR A 235 -4.93 -7.52 11.03
N GLY A 236 -5.86 -8.42 11.37
CA GLY A 236 -6.43 -8.54 12.71
C GLY A 236 -5.43 -9.17 13.67
N ASP A 237 -4.91 -10.34 13.30
CA ASP A 237 -3.91 -11.06 14.10
C ASP A 237 -2.66 -10.21 14.35
N TRP A 238 -2.17 -9.51 13.33
CA TRP A 238 -1.05 -8.59 13.48
C TRP A 238 -1.32 -7.47 14.49
N ARG A 239 -2.53 -6.89 14.47
CA ARG A 239 -2.95 -5.85 15.43
C ARG A 239 -3.14 -6.39 16.84
N ASP A 240 -3.61 -7.62 16.97
CA ASP A 240 -3.82 -8.31 18.23
C ASP A 240 -2.51 -8.88 18.82
N GLY A 241 -1.37 -8.71 18.13
CA GLY A 241 -0.07 -9.21 18.56
C GLY A 241 0.21 -10.67 18.24
N LYS A 242 -0.71 -11.37 17.57
CA LYS A 242 -0.58 -12.77 17.12
C LYS A 242 0.26 -12.82 15.85
N LYS A 243 1.57 -12.64 16.01
CA LYS A 243 2.52 -12.52 14.90
C LYS A 243 3.82 -13.27 15.17
N MET A 244 4.39 -13.82 14.10
CA MET A 244 5.76 -14.28 14.11
C MET A 244 6.68 -13.08 13.91
N VAL A 245 7.81 -13.05 14.62
CA VAL A 245 8.77 -11.95 14.52
C VAL A 245 10.14 -12.51 14.15
N ILE A 246 10.68 -12.06 13.03
CA ILE A 246 12.11 -12.19 12.71
C ILE A 246 12.79 -11.02 13.39
N GLN A 247 13.48 -11.31 14.50
CA GLN A 247 14.09 -10.31 15.36
C GLN A 247 15.58 -10.23 15.09
N PHE A 248 16.06 -9.04 14.72
CA PHE A 248 17.47 -8.72 14.63
C PHE A 248 18.00 -8.27 16.00
N PRO A 249 19.31 -8.40 16.26
CA PRO A 249 19.89 -8.00 17.52
C PRO A 249 19.70 -6.50 17.79
N LYS A 250 19.47 -6.17 19.06
CA LYS A 250 19.34 -4.79 19.53
C LYS A 250 20.41 -4.51 20.58
N TYR A 251 20.98 -3.31 20.52
CA TYR A 251 21.83 -2.82 21.58
C TYR A 251 20.97 -2.40 22.78
N ILE A 252 21.31 -2.88 23.97
CA ILE A 252 20.63 -2.57 25.23
C ILE A 252 21.56 -1.72 26.10
N GLY A 253 20.99 -0.69 26.72
CA GLY A 253 21.66 0.11 27.75
C GLY A 253 22.71 1.10 27.24
N ASN A 254 23.43 1.69 28.20
CA ASN A 254 24.58 2.55 27.99
C ASN A 254 25.72 2.08 28.92
N PRO A 255 26.90 1.64 28.43
CA PRO A 255 27.30 1.55 27.02
C PRO A 255 26.45 0.52 26.26
N GLN A 256 26.28 0.73 24.95
CA GLN A 256 25.50 -0.13 24.06
C GLN A 256 26.08 -1.56 24.07
N VAL A 257 25.52 -2.44 24.90
CA VAL A 257 25.87 -3.87 24.90
C VAL A 257 24.88 -4.57 24.01
N LEU A 258 25.40 -5.32 23.04
CA LEU A 258 24.59 -6.17 22.18
C LEU A 258 23.93 -7.23 23.08
N ASP A 259 22.61 -7.36 23.02
CA ASP A 259 21.94 -8.43 23.76
C ASP A 259 22.42 -9.78 23.19
N ALA A 260 23.37 -10.41 23.88
CA ALA A 260 23.98 -11.66 23.43
C ALA A 260 22.95 -12.77 23.30
N THR A 261 21.83 -12.68 24.01
CA THR A 261 20.72 -13.64 23.86
C THR A 261 20.00 -13.46 22.54
N MET A 262 20.18 -12.34 21.83
CA MET A 262 19.48 -11.96 20.60
C MET A 262 20.30 -12.13 19.33
N VAL A 263 21.56 -12.55 19.44
CA VAL A 263 22.43 -12.79 18.28
C VAL A 263 22.11 -14.14 17.68
N GLY A 264 21.57 -14.13 16.46
CA GLY A 264 21.37 -15.35 15.70
C GLY A 264 22.67 -15.90 15.09
N THR A 265 22.56 -17.10 14.54
CA THR A 265 23.58 -17.79 13.76
C THR A 265 23.26 -17.73 12.26
N GLN A 266 24.19 -18.19 11.41
CA GLN A 266 23.92 -18.33 9.98
C GLN A 266 22.76 -19.30 9.71
N ASP A 267 22.66 -20.37 10.49
CA ASP A 267 21.58 -21.36 10.36
C ASP A 267 20.23 -20.77 10.76
N GLU A 268 20.18 -19.96 11.82
CA GLU A 268 18.96 -19.23 12.22
C GLU A 268 18.55 -18.17 11.19
N LEU A 269 19.50 -17.53 10.50
CA LEU A 269 19.18 -16.66 9.35
C LEU A 269 18.51 -17.47 8.24
N GLN A 270 19.03 -18.66 7.90
CA GLN A 270 18.41 -19.51 6.88
C GLN A 270 17.01 -19.96 7.32
N GLU A 271 16.83 -20.31 8.60
CA GLU A 271 15.50 -20.63 9.15
C GLU A 271 14.54 -19.44 9.04
N CYS A 272 14.97 -18.22 9.39
CA CYS A 272 14.16 -17.02 9.23
C CYS A 272 13.72 -16.80 7.78
N LEU A 273 14.63 -16.98 6.82
CA LEU A 273 14.33 -16.84 5.40
C LEU A 273 13.36 -17.93 4.91
N GLN A 274 13.53 -19.17 5.38
CA GLN A 274 12.61 -20.27 5.08
C GLN A 274 11.22 -19.99 5.65
N GLN A 275 11.12 -19.53 6.90
CA GLN A 275 9.84 -19.17 7.51
C GLN A 275 9.17 -17.97 6.81
N LEU A 276 9.93 -16.99 6.34
CA LEU A 276 9.40 -15.89 5.54
C LEU A 276 8.77 -16.41 4.24
N LEU A 277 9.46 -17.29 3.51
CA LEU A 277 8.94 -17.89 2.28
C LEU A 277 7.72 -18.79 2.56
N GLN A 278 7.77 -19.59 3.62
CA GLN A 278 6.64 -20.42 4.05
C GLN A 278 5.43 -19.55 4.44
N PHE A 279 5.65 -18.43 5.13
CA PHE A 279 4.60 -17.47 5.44
C PHE A 279 3.94 -16.90 4.19
N ILE A 280 4.72 -16.56 3.16
CA ILE A 280 4.19 -16.07 1.87
C ILE A 280 3.37 -17.17 1.18
N HIS A 281 3.81 -18.41 1.23
CA HIS A 281 3.07 -19.55 0.70
C HIS A 281 1.73 -19.75 1.43
N ASP A 282 1.74 -19.73 2.77
CA ASP A 282 0.57 -20.07 3.58
C ASP A 282 -0.44 -18.92 3.70
N TYR A 283 0.05 -17.68 3.74
CA TYR A 283 -0.75 -16.49 4.02
C TYR A 283 -0.68 -15.42 2.93
N GLY A 284 0.03 -15.63 1.82
CA GLY A 284 0.04 -14.69 0.70
C GLY A 284 -1.22 -14.75 -0.17
N GLY A 285 -2.01 -15.82 -0.03
CA GLY A 285 -3.16 -16.09 -0.89
C GLY A 285 -2.75 -16.56 -2.30
N PRO A 286 -3.71 -16.70 -3.24
CA PRO A 286 -3.48 -17.31 -4.54
C PRO A 286 -2.48 -16.56 -5.44
N HIS A 287 -2.28 -15.25 -5.19
CA HIS A 287 -1.32 -14.41 -5.89
C HIS A 287 -0.13 -14.01 -5.02
N GLY A 288 0.02 -14.60 -3.83
CA GLY A 288 1.02 -14.17 -2.84
C GLY A 288 2.45 -14.20 -3.35
N GLN A 289 2.80 -15.26 -4.08
CA GLN A 289 4.13 -15.43 -4.66
C GLN A 289 4.42 -14.38 -5.73
N GLU A 290 3.52 -14.20 -6.70
CA GLU A 290 3.64 -13.18 -7.76
C GLU A 290 3.71 -11.77 -7.16
N GLN A 291 2.90 -11.49 -6.14
CA GLN A 291 2.91 -10.22 -5.42
C GLN A 291 4.23 -10.00 -4.68
N TRP A 292 4.77 -11.02 -4.02
CA TRP A 292 6.05 -10.94 -3.33
C TRP A 292 7.19 -10.63 -4.31
N GLU A 293 7.20 -11.28 -5.47
CA GLU A 293 8.22 -11.07 -6.49
C GLU A 293 8.34 -9.58 -6.89
N THR A 294 7.21 -8.86 -6.98
CA THR A 294 7.20 -7.41 -7.29
C THR A 294 7.94 -6.53 -6.27
N VAL A 295 8.15 -7.01 -5.05
CA VAL A 295 8.80 -6.29 -3.94
C VAL A 295 10.02 -7.03 -3.38
N SER A 296 10.36 -8.18 -3.95
CA SER A 296 11.40 -9.10 -3.43
C SER A 296 12.79 -8.48 -3.43
N THR A 297 13.13 -7.70 -4.47
CA THR A 297 14.42 -6.99 -4.58
C THR A 297 14.65 -6.03 -3.42
N VAL A 298 13.65 -5.20 -3.10
CA VAL A 298 13.75 -4.23 -1.98
C VAL A 298 13.82 -4.96 -0.65
N ASN A 299 13.01 -6.00 -0.45
CA ASN A 299 13.07 -6.81 0.77
C ASN A 299 14.44 -7.50 0.94
N THR A 300 15.01 -8.04 -0.13
CA THR A 300 16.32 -8.71 -0.09
C THR A 300 17.42 -7.71 0.27
N ALA A 301 17.39 -6.51 -0.32
CA ALA A 301 18.33 -5.45 0.02
C ALA A 301 18.20 -4.99 1.48
N LEU A 302 16.98 -4.85 2.00
CA LEU A 302 16.73 -4.52 3.40
C LEU A 302 17.20 -5.62 4.36
N ILE A 303 16.94 -6.90 4.06
CA ILE A 303 17.43 -8.03 4.87
C ILE A 303 18.95 -8.05 4.89
N GLN A 304 19.60 -7.92 3.74
CA GLN A 304 21.05 -7.90 3.66
C GLN A 304 21.65 -6.73 4.45
N ALA A 305 21.07 -5.53 4.32
CA ALA A 305 21.48 -4.36 5.07
C ALA A 305 21.28 -4.55 6.58
N ALA A 306 20.17 -5.17 6.99
CA ALA A 306 19.87 -5.47 8.39
C ALA A 306 20.86 -6.49 8.98
N VAL A 307 21.18 -7.57 8.24
CA VAL A 307 22.20 -8.54 8.65
C VAL A 307 23.57 -7.87 8.80
N ASN A 308 23.96 -7.03 7.84
CA ASN A 308 25.24 -6.33 7.85
C ASN A 308 25.35 -5.33 9.01
N HIS A 309 24.25 -4.65 9.33
CA HIS A 309 24.26 -3.53 10.27
C HIS A 309 23.86 -3.91 11.70
N TRP A 310 22.82 -4.73 11.85
CA TRP A 310 22.27 -5.14 13.14
C TRP A 310 22.76 -6.53 13.58
N GLY A 311 23.21 -7.36 12.65
CA GLY A 311 23.65 -8.74 12.90
C GLY A 311 22.61 -9.79 12.52
N MET A 312 22.92 -11.06 12.76
CA MET A 312 22.08 -12.18 12.35
C MET A 312 20.77 -12.24 13.14
N PRO A 313 19.61 -12.38 12.48
CA PRO A 313 18.32 -12.47 13.15
C PRO A 313 18.04 -13.86 13.69
N LYS A 314 16.98 -13.96 14.50
CA LYS A 314 16.37 -15.21 14.93
C LYS A 314 14.85 -15.09 14.99
N LEU A 315 14.17 -16.23 14.97
CA LEU A 315 12.72 -16.27 15.11
C LEU A 315 12.30 -16.07 16.57
N ARG A 316 11.21 -15.32 16.75
CA ARG A 316 10.49 -15.19 18.00
C ARG A 316 9.01 -15.45 17.77
N HIS A 317 8.49 -16.41 18.51
CA HIS A 317 7.06 -16.57 18.69
C HIS A 317 6.67 -15.69 19.88
N LEU A 318 5.94 -14.63 19.60
CA LEU A 318 5.28 -13.90 20.68
C LEU A 318 4.05 -14.71 21.10
N PRO A 319 3.83 -14.89 22.42
CA PRO A 319 2.69 -15.65 22.95
C PRO A 319 1.34 -15.00 22.60
#